data_AF-A0A430BQ98-F1
#
_entry.id   AF-A0A430BQ98-F1
#
_cell.length_a   1.000
_cell.length_b   1.000
_cell.length_c   1.000
_cell.angle_alpha   90.00
_cell.angle_beta   90.00
_cell.angle_gamma   90.00
#
_symmetry.space_group_name_H-M   'P 1'
#
loop_
_entity.id
_entity.type
_entity.pdbx_description
1 polymer ?
#
loop_
_entity_poly.entity_id
_entity_poly.type
_entity_poly.pdbx_seq_one_letter_code
_entity_poly.pdbx_strand_id
1 'polypeptide(L)' 'MKLRRHFSGYLELQNMKLQDFVRRGLANRSLSLEDATRLARVEALNVKEMARWDRDLRTAGNDASPSPDGNR' A
#
# COMPACT_ATOMS: atom_id res chain seq x y z
N MET A 1 -2.67 -15.65 7.59
CA MET A 1 -3.37 -14.38 7.91
C MET A 1 -2.52 -13.33 8.63
N LYS A 2 -1.60 -13.66 9.56
CA LYS A 2 -0.78 -12.65 10.29
C LYS A 2 0.18 -11.86 9.40
N LEU A 3 0.92 -12.52 8.51
CA LEU A 3 1.90 -11.86 7.62
C LEU A 3 1.26 -10.80 6.71
N ARG A 4 0.07 -11.09 6.15
CA ARG A 4 -0.68 -10.13 5.32
C ARG A 4 -1.00 -8.84 6.06
N ARG A 5 -1.55 -8.95 7.28
CA ARG A 5 -1.88 -7.77 8.11
C ARG A 5 -0.63 -6.98 8.48
N HIS A 6 0.47 -7.66 8.80
CA HIS A 6 1.73 -6.99 9.11
C HIS A 6 2.33 -6.28 7.89
N PHE A 7 2.26 -6.89 6.71
CA PHE A 7 2.76 -6.29 5.48
C PHE A 7 1.94 -5.06 5.05
N SER A 8 0.61 -5.16 5.07
CA SER A 8 -0.27 -4.01 4.79
C SER A 8 -0.04 -2.86 5.78
N GLY A 9 0.01 -3.16 7.08
CA GLY A 9 0.28 -2.13 8.10
C GLY A 9 1.68 -1.51 7.99
N TYR A 10 2.69 -2.28 7.55
CA TYR A 10 4.01 -1.73 7.26
C TYR A 10 3.98 -0.74 6.10
N LEU A 11 3.30 -1.08 5.00
CA LEU A 11 3.18 -0.22 3.83
C LEU A 11 2.40 1.07 4.13
N GLU A 12 1.31 0.97 4.88
CA GLU A 12 0.54 2.12 5.36
C GLU A 12 1.41 3.07 6.19
N LEU A 13 2.19 2.51 7.12
CA LEU A 13 3.12 3.28 7.95
C LEU A 13 4.19 3.99 7.09
N GLN A 14 4.75 3.31 6.09
CA GLN A 14 5.72 3.93 5.19
C GLN A 14 5.09 5.07 4.38
N ASN A 15 3.84 4.90 3.93
CA ASN A 15 3.16 5.95 3.18
C ASN A 15 2.83 7.17 4.06
N MET A 16 2.41 6.95 5.31
CA MET A 16 2.23 8.04 6.29
C MET A 16 3.53 8.79 6.56
N LYS A 17 4.66 8.08 6.68
CA LYS A 17 5.98 8.72 6.86
C LYS A 17 6.37 9.57 5.66
N LEU A 18 6.09 9.11 4.44
CA LEU A 18 6.32 9.89 3.23
C LEU A 18 5.49 11.17 3.21
N GLN A 19 4.20 11.08 3.55
CA GLN A 19 3.30 12.24 3.64
C GLN A 19 3.83 13.27 4.66
N ASP A 20 4.24 12.81 5.85
CA ASP A 20 4.81 13.66 6.88
C ASP A 20 6.14 14.29 6.47
N PHE A 21 6.98 13.56 5.74
CA PHE A 21 8.22 14.08 5.18
C PHE A 21 7.96 15.21 4.19
N VAL A 22 7.03 15.03 3.23
CA VAL A 22 6.65 16.06 2.26
C VAL A 22 6.10 17.30 2.97
N ARG A 23 5.19 17.11 3.93
CA ARG A 23 4.58 18.19 4.69
C ARG A 23 5.62 19.00 5.47
N ARG A 24 6.54 18.31 6.17
CA ARG A 24 7.62 18.96 6.92
C ARG A 24 8.62 19.67 6.00
N GLY A 25 8.98 19.03 4.89
CA GLY A 25 9.90 19.56 3.88
C GLY A 25 9.40 20.84 3.19
N LEU A 26 8.09 20.94 2.96
CA LEU A 26 7.47 22.18 2.50
C LEU A 26 7.46 23.25 3.59
N ALA A 27 7.08 22.89 4.81
CA ALA A 27 6.95 23.83 5.92
C ALA A 27 8.30 24.46 6.32
N ASN A 28 9.38 23.68 6.29
CA ASN A 28 10.73 24.15 6.61
C ASN A 28 11.51 24.65 5.39
N ARG A 29 10.90 24.67 4.18
CA ARG A 29 11.53 25.03 2.90
C ARG A 29 12.77 24.20 2.56
N SER A 30 12.91 23.00 3.12
CA SER A 30 14.00 22.07 2.77
C SER A 30 13.68 21.25 1.52
N LEU A 31 12.47 21.39 0.97
CA LEU A 31 12.01 20.68 -0.21
C LEU A 31 11.46 21.67 -1.23
N SER A 32 11.86 21.51 -2.50
CA SER A 32 11.32 22.32 -3.58
C SER A 32 9.84 21.98 -3.82
N LEU A 33 9.09 22.92 -4.38
CA LEU A 33 7.68 22.67 -4.75
C LEU A 33 7.55 21.56 -5.79
N GLU A 34 8.51 21.48 -6.72
CA GLU A 34 8.55 20.44 -7.75
C GLU A 34 8.76 19.06 -7.11
N ASP A 35 9.74 18.92 -6.22
CA ASP A 35 10.00 17.67 -5.50
C ASP A 35 8.81 17.27 -4.64
N ALA A 36 8.19 18.22 -3.95
CA ALA A 36 7.01 17.96 -3.14
C ALA A 36 5.86 17.44 -4.00
N THR A 37 5.68 18.02 -5.18
CA THR A 37 4.65 17.59 -6.13
C THR A 37 4.93 16.18 -6.66
N ARG A 38 6.20 15.86 -6.98
CA ARG A 38 6.59 14.51 -7.40
C ARG A 38 6.35 13.49 -6.29
N LEU A 39 6.75 13.80 -5.05
CA LEU A 39 6.56 12.90 -3.91
C LEU A 39 5.08 12.73 -3.53
N ALA A 40 4.26 13.78 -3.60
CA ALA A 40 2.81 13.69 -3.40
C ALA A 40 2.13 12.79 -4.44
N ARG A 41 2.62 12.78 -5.70
CA ARG A 41 2.15 11.82 -6.71
C ARG A 41 2.51 10.39 -6.35
N VAL A 42 3.72 10.16 -5.83
CA VAL A 42 4.16 8.83 -5.36
C VAL A 42 3.27 8.34 -4.21
N GLU A 43 2.96 9.21 -3.24
CA GLU A 43 2.04 8.90 -2.14
C GLU A 43 0.68 8.42 -2.66
N ALA A 44 0.09 9.15 -3.62
CA ALA A 44 -1.20 8.80 -4.21
C ALA A 44 -1.15 7.47 -4.98
N LEU A 45 -0.05 7.18 -5.67
CA LEU A 45 0.16 5.90 -6.37
C LEU A 45 0.30 4.74 -5.38
N ASN A 46 1.02 4.93 -4.28
CA ASN A 46 1.17 3.92 -3.24
C ASN A 46 -0.18 3.51 -2.64
N VAL A 47 -1.09 4.47 -2.38
CA VAL A 47 -2.45 4.16 -1.89
C VAL A 47 -3.20 3.25 -2.88
N LYS A 48 -3.12 3.54 -4.18
CA LYS A 48 -3.75 2.71 -5.21
C LYS A 48 -3.13 1.31 -5.28
N GLU A 49 -1.81 1.22 -5.18
CA GLU A 49 -1.09 -0.04 -5.20
C GLU A 49 -1.43 -0.92 -4.00
N MET A 50 -1.48 -0.33 -2.80
CA MET A 50 -1.91 -1.04 -1.59
C MET A 50 -3.34 -1.57 -1.70
N ALA A 51 -4.26 -0.77 -2.26
CA ALA A 51 -5.63 -1.21 -2.50
C ALA A 51 -5.72 -2.34 -3.54
N ARG A 52 -4.84 -2.34 -4.55
CA ARG A 52 -4.72 -3.45 -5.51
C ARG A 52 -4.23 -4.71 -4.81
N TRP A 53 -3.13 -4.63 -4.06
CA TRP A 53 -2.57 -5.78 -3.34
C TRP A 53 -3.55 -6.36 -2.31
N ASP A 54 -4.29 -5.53 -1.58
CA ASP A 54 -5.31 -6.04 -0.64
C ASP A 54 -6.41 -6.81 -1.38
N ARG A 55 -6.82 -6.36 -2.57
CA ARG A 55 -7.76 -7.10 -3.43
C ARG A 55 -7.16 -8.41 -3.92
N ASP A 56 -5.96 -8.37 -4.49
CA ASP A 56 -5.27 -9.55 -5.05
C ASP A 56 -5.07 -10.63 -3.96
N LEU A 57 -4.66 -10.22 -2.76
CA LEU A 57 -4.44 -11.11 -1.62
C LEU A 57 -5.74 -11.61 -0.97
N ARG A 58 -6.89 -10.97 -1.22
CA ARG A 58 -8.21 -11.50 -0.84
C ARG A 58 -8.67 -12.53 -1.86
N THR A 59 -8.51 -12.25 -3.15
CA THR A 59 -8.87 -13.18 -4.24
C THR A 59 -8.05 -14.47 -4.18
N ALA A 60 -6.73 -14.37 -4.05
CA ALA A 60 -5.85 -15.53 -3.94
C ALA A 60 -6.11 -16.43 -2.72
N GLY A 61 -6.80 -15.90 -1.68
CA GLY A 61 -7.21 -16.68 -0.52
C GLY A 61 -8.52 -17.46 -0.72
N ASN A 62 -9.32 -17.11 -1.73
CA ASN A 62 -10.59 -17.78 -2.05
C ASN A 62 -10.43 -18.96 -3.02
N ASP A 63 -9.36 -18.98 -3.82
CA ASP A 63 -9.05 -20.07 -4.76
C ASP A 63 -8.46 -21.32 -4.07
N ALA A 64 -8.22 -21.27 -2.76
CA ALA A 64 -7.74 -22.40 -1.96
C ALA A 64 -8.86 -23.21 -1.29
N SER A 65 -10.08 -23.18 -1.84
CA SER A 65 -11.09 -24.19 -1.49
C SER A 65 -10.83 -25.42 -2.36
N PRO A 66 -10.42 -26.57 -1.79
CA PRO A 66 -10.36 -27.79 -2.57
C PRO A 66 -11.79 -28.14 -2.93
N SER A 67 -12.13 -28.30 -4.21
CA SER A 67 -13.35 -29.03 -4.57
C SER A 67 -13.20 -30.45 -4.01
N PRO A 68 -14.01 -30.89 -3.04
CA PRO A 68 -14.25 -32.30 -2.87
C PRO A 68 -15.37 -32.65 -3.85
N ASP A 69 -15.05 -33.43 -4.89
CA ASP A 69 -15.94 -34.36 -5.61
C ASP A 69 -15.58 -34.38 -7.11
N GLY A 70 -15.49 -35.53 -7.77
CA GLY A 70 -15.99 -36.84 -7.39
C GLY A 70 -15.17 -37.97 -8.00
N ASN A 71 -14.86 -38.95 -7.16
CA ASN A 71 -14.71 -40.32 -7.61
C ASN A 71 -16.10 -40.82 -8.04
N ARG A 72 -16.28 -41.06 -9.33
CA ARG A 72 -17.26 -42.02 -9.85
C ARG A 72 -16.70 -42.71 -11.08
#